data_AF-A0A1Q7DH73-F1
#
_entry.id   AF-A0A1Q7DH73-F1
#
_cell.length_a   1.000
_cell.length_b   1.000
_cell.length_c   1.000
_cell.angle_alpha   90.00
_cell.angle_beta   90.00
_cell.angle_gamma   90.00
#
_symmetry.space_group_name_H-M   'P 1'
#
loop_
_entity.id
_entity.type
_entity.pdbx_description
1 polymer ?
#
loop_
_entity_poly.entity_id
_entity_poly.type
_entity_poly.pdbx_seq_one_letter_code
_entity_poly.pdbx_strand_id
1 'polypeptide(L)'
;MSGPFSLRYLHLFVSHRSPGAFILSRNGKSADFVGASPDDVASTLGRLARPSGYRFFWFAYASSPEEAFQIEHTWYHRYHPNDNLSPPSRRHGLDWRCTTEGCAACALAHARS
;
A
#
# COMPACT_ATOMS: atom_id res chain seq x y z
N MET A 1 -11.98 -1.82 -0.74
CA MET A 1 -10.91 -2.16 -1.71
C MET A 1 -11.57 -2.58 -3.01
N SER A 2 -11.05 -2.11 -4.14
CA SER A 2 -11.56 -2.39 -5.49
C SER A 2 -10.49 -3.06 -6.35
N GLY A 3 -10.87 -4.11 -7.09
CA GLY A 3 -9.97 -4.89 -7.95
C GLY A 3 -10.14 -6.41 -7.76
N PRO A 4 -9.31 -7.24 -8.43
CA PRO A 4 -8.17 -6.83 -9.23
C PRO A 4 -8.60 -6.28 -10.59
N PHE A 5 -7.96 -5.20 -11.02
CA PHE A 5 -8.09 -4.67 -12.37
C PHE A 5 -6.78 -4.84 -13.14
N SER A 6 -6.85 -4.95 -14.46
CA SER A 6 -5.63 -4.95 -15.27
C SER A 6 -5.01 -3.55 -15.30
N LEU A 7 -3.70 -3.45 -15.08
CA LEU A 7 -2.95 -2.19 -15.10
C LEU A 7 -3.09 -1.42 -16.41
N ARG A 8 -3.36 -2.09 -17.53
CA ARG A 8 -3.64 -1.44 -18.82
C ARG A 8 -4.83 -0.47 -18.77
N TYR A 9 -5.72 -0.67 -17.79
CA TYR A 9 -6.92 0.12 -17.58
C TYR A 9 -6.85 1.01 -16.33
N LEU A 10 -5.67 1.25 -15.78
CA LEU A 10 -5.48 2.06 -14.56
C LEU A 10 -6.26 3.37 -14.61
N HIS A 11 -6.12 4.11 -15.71
CA HIS A 11 -6.77 5.42 -15.92
C HIS A 11 -8.31 5.36 -15.93
N LEU A 12 -8.91 4.19 -16.18
CA LEU A 12 -10.37 4.03 -16.16
C LEU A 12 -10.92 3.83 -14.74
N PHE A 13 -10.10 3.28 -13.83
CA PHE A 13 -10.54 2.93 -12.48
C PHE A 13 -10.03 3.91 -11.41
N VAL A 14 -8.85 4.50 -11.62
CA VAL A 14 -8.23 5.44 -10.68
C VAL A 14 -8.13 6.80 -11.35
N SER A 15 -9.24 7.54 -11.31
CA SER A 15 -9.44 8.78 -12.06
C SER A 15 -9.20 10.07 -11.25
N HIS A 16 -9.17 9.98 -9.92
CA HIS A 16 -9.09 11.16 -9.05
C HIS A 16 -7.73 11.22 -8.36
N ARG A 17 -7.15 12.43 -8.34
CA ARG A 17 -6.04 12.74 -7.44
C ARG A 17 -6.57 12.71 -6.02
N SER A 18 -6.13 11.73 -5.26
CA SER A 18 -6.56 11.48 -3.88
C SER A 18 -5.47 10.68 -3.16
N PRO A 19 -5.35 10.84 -1.83
CA PRO A 19 -4.69 9.86 -0.99
C PRO A 19 -5.31 8.48 -1.20
N GLY A 20 -4.51 7.43 -1.00
CA GLY A 20 -4.99 6.06 -1.08
C GLY A 20 -3.89 5.02 -0.98
N ALA A 21 -4.31 3.77 -0.87
CA ALA A 21 -3.45 2.60 -0.86
C ALA A 21 -3.73 1.71 -2.08
N PHE A 22 -2.74 0.93 -2.47
CA PHE A 22 -2.83 0.02 -3.61
C PHE A 22 -2.06 -1.26 -3.36
N ILE A 23 -2.45 -2.28 -4.12
CA ILE A 23 -1.77 -3.57 -4.20
C ILE A 23 -1.39 -3.79 -5.67
N LEU A 24 -0.17 -4.25 -5.94
CA LEU A 24 0.27 -4.71 -7.26
C LEU A 24 0.41 -6.23 -7.29
N SER A 25 0.12 -6.81 -8.45
CA SER A 25 0.19 -8.26 -8.65
C SER A 25 0.53 -8.63 -10.08
N ARG A 26 1.33 -9.69 -10.23
CA ARG A 26 1.70 -10.28 -11.53
C ARG A 26 0.63 -11.23 -12.04
N ASN A 27 -0.09 -11.91 -11.14
CA ASN A 27 -1.04 -12.98 -11.47
C ASN A 27 -2.51 -12.64 -11.18
N GLY A 28 -2.79 -11.53 -10.50
CA GLY A 28 -4.14 -11.11 -10.11
C GLY A 28 -4.75 -11.93 -8.98
N LYS A 29 -3.95 -12.72 -8.26
CA LYS A 29 -4.36 -13.64 -7.18
C LYS A 29 -3.62 -13.36 -5.88
N SER A 30 -2.32 -13.06 -5.95
CA SER A 30 -1.47 -12.71 -4.80
C SER A 30 -1.20 -11.22 -4.74
N ALA A 31 -1.05 -10.67 -3.53
CA ALA A 31 -0.43 -9.37 -3.34
C ALA A 31 1.08 -9.55 -3.45
N ASP A 32 1.69 -9.02 -4.50
CA ASP A 32 3.14 -9.10 -4.66
C ASP A 32 3.81 -7.86 -4.06
N PHE A 33 3.13 -6.71 -4.13
CA PHE A 33 3.55 -5.46 -3.50
C PHE A 33 2.33 -4.69 -2.97
N VAL A 34 2.50 -4.02 -1.83
CA VAL A 34 1.52 -3.11 -1.22
C VAL A 34 2.19 -1.75 -1.05
N GLY A 35 1.46 -0.69 -1.37
CA GLY A 35 1.93 0.68 -1.24
C GLY A 35 0.83 1.66 -0.86
N ALA A 36 1.22 2.82 -0.34
CA ALA A 36 0.35 3.99 -0.18
C ALA A 36 0.87 5.21 -0.95
N SER A 37 -0.03 6.17 -1.15
CA SER A 37 0.27 7.53 -1.57
C SER A 37 -0.52 8.52 -0.72
N PRO A 38 0.13 9.55 -0.15
CA PRO A 38 -0.55 10.56 0.67
C PRO A 38 -1.29 11.61 -0.15
N ASP A 39 -1.09 11.69 -1.47
CA ASP A 39 -1.59 12.81 -2.30
C ASP A 39 -2.20 12.32 -3.63
N ASP A 40 -1.49 11.45 -4.34
CA ASP A 40 -1.94 10.94 -5.63
C ASP A 40 -1.66 9.43 -5.76
N VAL A 41 -2.67 8.62 -5.45
CA VAL A 41 -2.59 7.17 -5.58
C VAL A 41 -2.48 6.73 -7.05
N ALA A 42 -3.11 7.43 -7.99
CA ALA A 42 -3.09 7.07 -9.41
C ALA A 42 -1.67 7.20 -10.00
N SER A 43 -1.03 8.34 -9.78
CA SER A 43 0.32 8.61 -10.27
C SER A 43 1.36 7.69 -9.61
N THR A 44 1.23 7.45 -8.31
CA THR A 44 2.19 6.61 -7.56
C THR A 44 2.09 5.14 -7.97
N LEU A 45 0.87 4.61 -8.07
CA LEU A 45 0.61 3.25 -8.54
C LEU A 45 1.15 3.08 -9.96
N GLY A 46 0.85 4.02 -10.87
CA GLY A 46 1.35 3.98 -12.25
C GLY A 46 2.88 4.00 -12.36
N ARG A 47 3.56 4.81 -11.53
CA ARG A 47 5.02 4.88 -11.50
C ARG A 47 5.67 3.58 -11.01
N LEU A 48 5.12 2.96 -9.97
CA LEU A 48 5.66 1.74 -9.36
C LEU A 48 5.32 0.48 -10.15
N ALA A 49 4.22 0.49 -10.91
CA ALA A 49 3.81 -0.64 -11.74
C ALA A 49 4.70 -0.84 -12.98
N ARG A 50 5.16 0.24 -13.61
CA ARG A 50 5.88 0.22 -14.89
C ARG A 50 7.17 -0.60 -14.92
N PRO A 51 8.07 -0.56 -13.92
CA PRO A 51 9.37 -1.23 -14.02
C PRO A 51 9.37 -2.71 -13.57
N SER A 52 8.24 -3.30 -13.14
CA SER A 52 8.30 -4.47 -12.24
C SER A 52 7.46 -5.69 -12.65
N GLY A 53 6.97 -5.74 -13.90
CA GLY A 53 6.26 -6.91 -14.44
C GLY A 53 4.88 -7.19 -13.82
N TYR A 54 4.37 -6.28 -12.98
CA TYR A 54 3.00 -6.35 -12.46
C TYR A 54 2.00 -6.18 -13.60
N ARG A 55 0.86 -6.87 -13.51
CA ARG A 55 -0.20 -6.88 -14.53
C ARG A 55 -1.56 -6.46 -13.99
N PHE A 56 -1.73 -6.55 -12.68
CA PHE A 56 -2.98 -6.30 -11.98
C PHE A 56 -2.76 -5.39 -10.77
N PHE A 57 -3.82 -4.72 -10.37
CA PHE A 57 -3.82 -3.91 -9.16
C PHE A 57 -5.16 -3.94 -8.42
N TRP A 58 -5.09 -3.74 -7.11
CA TRP A 58 -6.21 -3.28 -6.30
C TRP A 58 -5.91 -1.89 -5.77
N PHE A 59 -6.95 -1.14 -5.41
CA PHE A 59 -6.78 0.14 -4.73
C PHE A 59 -7.93 0.46 -3.77
N ALA A 60 -7.68 1.44 -2.91
CA ALA A 60 -8.70 2.13 -2.13
C ALA A 60 -8.30 3.60 -2.03
N TYR A 61 -9.26 4.50 -2.24
CA TYR A 61 -9.08 5.89 -1.85
C TYR A 61 -9.12 6.00 -0.33
N ALA A 62 -8.43 7.01 0.17
CA ALA A 62 -8.42 7.40 1.56
C ALA A 62 -8.81 8.89 1.67
N SER A 63 -9.45 9.23 2.78
CA SER A 63 -9.89 10.59 3.11
C SER A 63 -8.74 11.46 3.59
N SER A 64 -7.64 10.85 4.02
CA SER A 64 -6.42 11.55 4.43
C SER A 64 -5.15 10.73 4.11
N PRO A 65 -3.97 11.39 4.10
CA PRO A 65 -2.68 10.71 4.06
C PRO A 65 -2.56 9.63 5.14
N GLU A 66 -3.03 9.92 6.35
CA GLU A 66 -2.93 9.03 7.50
C GLU A 66 -3.70 7.74 7.29
N GLU A 67 -4.93 7.86 6.80
CA GLU A 67 -5.77 6.72 6.46
C GLU A 67 -5.13 5.88 5.33
N ALA A 68 -4.52 6.51 4.32
CA ALA A 68 -3.84 5.78 3.24
C ALA A 68 -2.73 4.87 3.76
N PHE A 69 -1.86 5.37 4.63
CA PHE A 69 -0.79 4.60 5.25
C PHE A 69 -1.31 3.54 6.22
N GLN A 70 -2.38 3.83 6.96
CA GLN A 70 -3.03 2.84 7.81
C GLN A 70 -3.54 1.65 6.97
N ILE A 71 -4.19 1.92 5.83
CA ILE A 71 -4.66 0.89 4.90
C ILE A 71 -3.48 0.07 4.35
N GLU A 72 -2.42 0.72 3.86
CA GLU A 72 -1.20 0.04 3.39
C GLU A 72 -0.63 -0.89 4.47
N HIS A 73 -0.53 -0.40 5.71
CA HIS A 73 0.02 -1.17 6.80
C HIS A 73 -0.85 -2.39 7.15
N THR A 74 -2.17 -2.21 7.22
CA THR A 74 -3.12 -3.32 7.39
C THR A 74 -2.99 -4.34 6.26
N TRP A 75 -2.85 -3.92 5.01
CA TRP A 75 -2.71 -4.82 3.86
C TRP A 75 -1.35 -5.53 3.81
N TYR A 76 -0.27 -4.86 4.20
CA TYR A 76 1.04 -5.47 4.32
C TYR A 76 1.01 -6.67 5.29
N HIS A 77 0.43 -6.50 6.48
CA HIS A 77 0.31 -7.60 7.45
C HIS A 77 -0.69 -8.66 7.02
N ARG A 78 -1.79 -8.27 6.37
CA ARG A 78 -2.80 -9.23 5.94
C ARG A 78 -2.32 -10.13 4.81
N TYR A 79 -1.56 -9.59 3.87
CA TYR A 79 -1.24 -10.28 2.62
C TYR A 79 0.23 -10.68 2.46
N HIS A 80 1.11 -10.25 3.38
CA HIS A 80 2.53 -10.58 3.39
C HIS A 80 3.20 -10.50 2.01
N PRO A 81 3.17 -9.33 1.35
CA PRO A 81 3.65 -9.17 -0.01
C PRO A 81 5.15 -9.46 -0.14
N ASN A 82 5.52 -10.30 -1.10
CA ASN A 82 6.89 -10.79 -1.28
C ASN A 82 7.90 -9.68 -1.66
N ASP A 83 7.46 -8.65 -2.38
CA ASP A 83 8.35 -7.61 -2.92
C ASP A 83 8.50 -6.40 -1.96
N ASN A 84 7.73 -6.34 -0.87
CA ASN A 84 7.97 -5.38 0.21
C ASN A 84 9.04 -5.93 1.18
N LEU A 85 10.30 -5.82 0.76
CA LEU A 85 11.47 -6.30 1.51
C LEU A 85 11.59 -5.71 2.93
N SER A 86 11.00 -4.54 3.14
CA SER A 86 10.87 -3.90 4.44
C SER A 86 9.41 -3.53 4.70
N PRO A 87 8.96 -3.59 5.96
CA PRO A 87 7.64 -3.09 6.33
C PRO A 87 7.51 -1.59 6.03
N PRO A 88 6.28 -1.10 5.79
CA PRO A 88 6.02 0.31 5.59
C PRO A 88 6.66 1.15 6.70
N SER A 89 7.41 2.19 6.31
CA SER A 89 8.11 3.06 7.26
C SER A 89 7.09 3.81 8.13
N ARG A 90 7.36 3.98 9.44
CA ARG A 90 6.60 4.89 10.31
C ARG A 90 6.72 6.32 9.78
N ARG A 91 5.82 6.74 8.89
CA ARG A 91 5.72 8.13 8.41
C ARG A 91 4.65 8.94 9.14
N HIS A 92 4.13 8.39 10.22
CA HIS A 92 3.34 9.16 11.18
C HIS A 92 4.29 9.62 12.28
N GLY A 93 4.05 10.81 12.83
CA GLY A 93 4.82 11.34 13.95
C GLY A 93 4.93 10.39 15.14
N LEU A 94 5.60 10.85 16.20
CA LEU A 94 6.05 10.05 17.34
C LEU A 94 5.00 9.15 18.02
N ASP A 95 3.70 9.38 17.81
CA ASP A 95 2.60 8.71 18.53
C ASP A 95 1.86 7.60 17.75
N TRP A 96 2.19 7.34 16.48
CA TRP A 96 1.50 6.27 15.75
C TRP A 96 1.91 4.88 16.25
N ARG A 97 0.90 4.06 16.56
CA ARG A 97 1.05 2.68 17.02
C ARG A 97 0.39 1.73 16.03
N CYS A 98 1.14 0.72 15.60
CA CYS A 98 0.59 -0.43 14.93
C CYS A 98 -0.42 -1.13 15.86
N THR A 99 -1.65 -1.31 15.39
CA THR A 99 -2.70 -2.04 16.11
C THR A 99 -2.77 -3.53 15.74
N THR A 100 -1.88 -4.00 14.86
CA THR A 100 -1.78 -5.41 14.49
C THR A 100 -1.04 -6.18 15.59
N GLU A 101 -1.75 -7.06 16.28
CA GLU A 101 -1.19 -7.93 17.32
C GLU A 101 -0.03 -8.77 16.77
N GLY A 102 1.09 -8.83 17.52
CA GLY A 102 2.25 -9.68 17.19
C GLY A 102 3.24 -9.13 16.15
N CYS A 103 3.09 -7.87 15.70
CA CYS A 103 4.02 -7.30 14.72
C CYS A 103 5.41 -6.97 15.31
N ALA A 104 6.37 -7.89 15.19
CA ALA A 104 7.75 -7.72 15.69
C ALA A 104 8.51 -6.53 15.07
N ALA A 105 8.29 -6.27 13.77
CA ALA A 105 8.91 -5.14 13.09
C ALA A 105 8.39 -3.78 13.61
N CYS A 106 7.15 -3.73 14.08
CA CYS A 106 6.61 -2.54 14.74
C CYS A 106 6.98 -2.48 16.23
N ALA A 107 7.20 -3.61 16.89
CA ALA A 107 7.60 -3.69 18.29
C ALA A 107 9.01 -3.12 18.54
N LEU A 108 9.97 -3.38 17.63
CA LEU A 108 11.36 -2.90 17.78
C LEU A 108 11.53 -1.38 17.64
N ALA A 109 10.61 -0.69 16.97
CA ALA A 109 10.64 0.77 16.86
C ALA A 109 10.13 1.48 18.14
N HIS A 110 9.75 0.74 19.19
CA HIS A 110 9.51 1.28 20.55
C HIS A 110 10.70 1.12 21.49
N ALA A 111 11.77 0.42 21.09
CA ALA A 111 12.90 0.10 21.97
C ALA A 111 14.06 1.11 21.90
N ARG A 112 13.90 2.25 21.19
CA ARG A 112 14.92 3.32 21.13
C ARG A 112 14.27 4.66 21.49
N SER A 113 14.07 4.87 22.79
CA SER A 113 13.91 6.18 23.44
C SER A 113 14.89 6.25 24.59
#